data_AF-A0AAV0NI25-F1
#
_entry.id   AF-A0AAV0NI25-F1
#
_cell.length_a   1.000
_cell.length_b   1.000
_cell.length_c   1.000
_cell.angle_alpha   90.00
_cell.angle_beta   90.00
_cell.angle_gamma   90.00
#
_symmetry.space_group_name_H-M   'P 1'
#
loop_
_entity.id
_entity.type
_entity.pdbx_description
1 polymer ?
#
loop_
_entity_poly.entity_id
_entity_poly.type
_entity_poly.pdbx_seq_one_letter_code
_entity_poly.pdbx_strand_id
1 'polypeptide(L)'
;MEVCVALGLLVSELSEEPWKGKVITFSEKPELHLVQGETLQEKTEFIRRMEWGMSTNFYKVFDKILDTAVANNLTEDQLIKRVFVFSDMEFHQAYANPYPHRHYAPYGGHFPIYGGGGGGFGGSERKFGEKGYSRVPEIVFWNLRDSSATPVVGTQNGVALVSGFSKNLLTMFMDGGGIVNPEDVMGLAIAGEEYKKLVVFD
;
A
#
# COMPACT_ATOMS: atom_id res chain seq x y z
N MET A 1 6.61 4.72 -14.76
CA MET A 1 5.73 5.86 -14.45
C MET A 1 4.28 5.67 -14.92
N GLU A 2 3.99 5.48 -16.20
CA GLU A 2 2.59 5.42 -16.71
C GLU A 2 1.73 4.35 -16.03
N VAL A 3 2.30 3.16 -15.78
CA VAL A 3 1.59 2.06 -15.09
C VAL A 3 1.23 2.44 -13.64
N CYS A 4 2.12 3.15 -12.93
CA CYS A 4 1.87 3.62 -11.57
C CYS A 4 0.69 4.61 -11.53
N VAL A 5 0.67 5.55 -12.48
CA VAL A 5 -0.41 6.55 -12.60
C VAL A 5 -1.74 5.86 -12.92
N ALA A 6 -1.74 4.93 -13.88
CA ALA A 6 -2.95 4.21 -14.27
C ALA A 6 -3.53 3.38 -13.11
N LEU A 7 -2.69 2.64 -12.39
CA LEU A 7 -3.12 1.84 -11.23
C LEU A 7 -3.57 2.72 -10.06
N GLY A 8 -2.82 3.78 -9.76
CA GLY A 8 -3.19 4.75 -8.72
C GLY A 8 -4.54 5.40 -9.00
N LEU A 9 -4.78 5.83 -10.25
CA LEU A 9 -6.06 6.38 -10.67
C LEU A 9 -7.19 5.35 -10.57
N LEU A 10 -6.98 4.15 -11.09
CA LEU A 10 -7.98 3.07 -11.04
C LEU A 10 -8.39 2.74 -9.60
N VAL A 11 -7.42 2.53 -8.70
CA VAL A 11 -7.69 2.23 -7.29
C VAL A 11 -8.41 3.39 -6.60
N SER A 12 -8.02 4.64 -6.92
CA SER A 12 -8.70 5.81 -6.35
C SER A 12 -10.17 5.89 -6.78
N GLU A 13 -10.50 5.60 -8.03
CA GLU A 13 -11.87 5.66 -8.57
C GLU A 13 -12.76 4.52 -8.06
N LEU A 14 -12.16 3.34 -7.82
CA LEU A 14 -12.85 2.18 -7.25
C LEU A 14 -13.01 2.24 -5.73
N SER A 15 -12.33 3.18 -5.07
CA SER A 15 -12.46 3.37 -3.62
C SER A 15 -13.82 3.97 -3.26
N GLU A 16 -14.29 3.67 -2.05
CA GLU A 16 -15.53 4.23 -1.51
C GLU A 16 -15.31 5.63 -0.90
N GLU A 17 -16.38 6.40 -0.72
CA GLU A 17 -16.31 7.66 0.02
C GLU A 17 -15.85 7.42 1.48
N PRO A 18 -15.01 8.30 2.05
CA PRO A 18 -14.53 9.59 1.53
C PRO A 18 -13.21 9.49 0.76
N TRP A 19 -12.77 8.29 0.35
CA TRP A 19 -11.46 8.05 -0.27
C TRP A 19 -11.51 8.10 -1.79
N LYS A 20 -12.70 7.96 -2.36
CA LYS A 20 -12.95 7.97 -3.80
C LYS A 20 -12.30 9.16 -4.49
N GLY A 21 -11.56 8.88 -5.56
CA GLY A 21 -10.86 9.85 -6.39
C GLY A 21 -9.69 10.55 -5.68
N LYS A 22 -9.29 10.11 -4.48
CA LYS A 22 -8.16 10.72 -3.76
C LYS A 22 -6.88 9.91 -3.91
N VAL A 23 -5.77 10.62 -4.00
CA VAL A 23 -4.40 10.07 -4.04
C VAL A 23 -3.50 10.82 -3.07
N ILE A 24 -2.48 10.15 -2.54
CA ILE A 24 -1.49 10.76 -1.64
C ILE A 24 -0.18 10.94 -2.40
N THR A 25 0.43 12.12 -2.33
CA THR A 25 1.73 12.38 -2.96
C THR A 25 2.85 11.60 -2.27
N PHE A 26 3.76 11.09 -3.10
CA PHE A 26 4.96 10.41 -2.64
C PHE A 26 6.05 11.44 -2.32
N SER A 27 6.01 12.05 -1.13
CA SER A 27 6.98 13.07 -0.70
C SER A 27 7.21 13.07 0.83
N GLU A 28 8.24 13.77 1.30
CA GLU A 28 8.49 14.01 2.74
C GLU A 28 7.37 14.82 3.44
N LYS A 29 6.54 15.51 2.65
CA LYS A 29 5.36 16.26 3.09
C LYS A 29 4.16 15.75 2.27
N PRO A 30 3.71 14.51 2.52
CA PRO A 30 2.67 13.90 1.71
C PRO A 30 1.39 14.72 1.79
N GLU A 31 0.68 14.84 0.68
CA GLU A 31 -0.59 15.57 0.57
C GLU A 31 -1.66 14.69 -0.06
N LEU A 32 -2.87 14.73 0.51
CA LEU A 32 -4.04 14.02 0.00
C LEU A 32 -4.76 14.97 -0.96
N HIS A 33 -4.80 14.61 -2.24
CA HIS A 33 -5.47 15.40 -3.27
C HIS A 33 -6.64 14.63 -3.86
N LEU A 34 -7.73 15.35 -4.12
CA LEU A 34 -8.79 14.90 -5.00
C LEU A 34 -8.35 15.10 -6.45
N VAL A 35 -8.26 14.01 -7.22
CA VAL A 35 -7.90 14.05 -8.63
C VAL A 35 -8.93 14.87 -9.40
N GLN A 36 -8.45 15.86 -10.16
CA GLN A 36 -9.29 16.74 -10.98
C GLN A 36 -9.25 16.32 -12.45
N GLY A 37 -10.33 16.60 -13.18
CA GLY A 37 -10.47 16.31 -14.61
C GLY A 37 -11.72 15.50 -14.93
N GLU A 38 -12.26 15.69 -16.13
CA GLU A 38 -13.43 14.96 -16.64
C GLU A 38 -12.99 13.75 -17.48
N THR A 39 -11.90 13.91 -18.23
CA THR A 39 -11.37 12.86 -19.09
C THR A 39 -10.25 12.05 -18.41
N LEU A 40 -10.04 10.82 -18.87
CA LEU A 40 -8.91 10.00 -18.43
C LEU A 40 -7.57 10.71 -18.66
N GLN A 41 -7.45 11.44 -19.77
CA GLN A 41 -6.25 12.22 -20.09
C GLN A 41 -6.02 13.31 -19.03
N GLU A 42 -7.04 14.11 -18.73
CA GLU A 42 -6.92 15.19 -17.74
C GLU A 42 -6.58 14.66 -16.34
N LYS A 43 -7.23 13.58 -15.91
CA LYS A 43 -6.95 12.94 -14.60
C LYS A 43 -5.53 12.38 -14.53
N THR A 44 -5.06 11.76 -15.62
CA THR A 44 -3.70 11.24 -15.73
C THR A 44 -2.69 12.39 -15.70
N GLU A 45 -2.94 13.46 -16.44
CA GLU A 45 -2.10 14.66 -16.44
C GLU A 45 -2.07 15.35 -15.08
N PHE A 46 -3.20 15.39 -14.37
CA PHE A 46 -3.27 15.93 -13.01
C PHE A 46 -2.30 15.19 -12.09
N ILE A 47 -2.37 13.85 -12.04
CA ILE A 47 -1.50 13.02 -11.19
C ILE A 47 -0.03 13.20 -11.59
N ARG A 48 0.28 13.25 -12.89
CA ARG A 48 1.65 13.43 -13.40
C ARG A 48 2.28 14.77 -13.04
N ARG A 49 1.46 15.80 -12.83
CA ARG A 49 1.91 17.16 -12.48
C ARG A 49 2.01 17.38 -10.97
N MET A 50 1.56 16.42 -10.15
CA MET A 50 1.66 16.53 -8.69
C MET A 50 3.12 16.62 -8.26
N GLU A 51 3.37 17.33 -7.17
CA GLU A 51 4.70 17.38 -6.57
C GLU A 51 5.02 16.03 -5.92
N TRP A 52 5.89 15.25 -6.56
CA TRP A 52 6.46 14.03 -6.00
C TRP A 52 7.93 14.28 -5.65
N GLY A 53 8.39 13.64 -4.59
CA GLY A 53 9.78 13.64 -4.13
C GLY A 53 10.45 12.28 -4.39
N MET A 54 11.72 12.15 -3.96
CA MET A 54 12.48 10.90 -4.08
C MET A 54 12.26 9.94 -2.91
N SER A 55 11.55 10.36 -1.87
CA SER A 55 11.27 9.60 -0.64
C SER A 55 9.91 10.01 -0.06
N THR A 56 9.37 9.19 0.84
CA THR A 56 8.11 9.48 1.53
C THR A 56 8.19 9.23 3.03
N ASN A 57 7.52 10.09 3.79
CA ASN A 57 7.34 9.91 5.22
C ASN A 57 6.01 9.20 5.53
N PHE A 58 6.06 7.89 5.69
CA PHE A 58 4.86 7.08 5.93
C PHE A 58 4.14 7.37 7.25
N TYR A 59 4.83 7.86 8.29
CA TYR A 59 4.14 8.32 9.50
C TYR A 59 3.15 9.45 9.21
N LYS A 60 3.55 10.40 8.35
CA LYS A 60 2.67 11.49 7.92
C LYS A 60 1.56 11.01 7.01
N VAL A 61 1.79 9.97 6.21
CA VAL A 61 0.73 9.32 5.42
C VAL A 61 -0.35 8.77 6.35
N PHE A 62 0.04 8.03 7.40
CA PHE A 62 -0.91 7.52 8.41
C PHE A 62 -1.60 8.62 9.19
N ASP A 63 -0.88 9.69 9.55
CA ASP A 63 -1.50 10.84 10.21
C ASP A 63 -2.59 11.45 9.31
N LYS A 64 -2.34 11.60 8.00
CA LYS A 64 -3.37 12.11 7.06
C LYS A 64 -4.58 11.19 6.91
N ILE A 65 -4.35 9.88 6.92
CA ILE A 65 -5.44 8.90 6.90
C ILE A 65 -6.27 9.02 8.18
N LEU A 66 -5.62 9.08 9.34
CA LEU A 66 -6.28 9.21 10.63
C LEU A 66 -7.05 10.54 10.72
N ASP A 67 -6.44 11.65 10.33
CA ASP A 67 -7.07 12.97 10.32
C ASP A 67 -8.31 12.98 9.43
N THR A 68 -8.24 12.35 8.25
CA THR A 68 -9.39 12.20 7.34
C THR A 68 -10.46 11.33 7.97
N ALA A 69 -10.11 10.22 8.61
CA ALA A 69 -11.06 9.32 9.24
C ALA A 69 -11.81 10.00 10.39
N VAL A 70 -11.08 10.70 11.26
CA VAL A 70 -11.66 11.46 12.38
C VAL A 70 -12.51 12.62 11.88
N ALA A 71 -12.04 13.39 10.90
CA ALA A 71 -12.79 14.53 10.35
C ALA A 71 -14.12 14.13 9.70
N ASN A 72 -14.20 12.91 9.16
CA ASN A 72 -15.41 12.36 8.55
C ASN A 72 -16.21 11.43 9.48
N ASN A 73 -15.80 11.29 10.76
CA ASN A 73 -16.40 10.37 11.73
C ASN A 73 -16.55 8.94 11.20
N LEU A 74 -15.53 8.43 10.51
CA LEU A 74 -15.60 7.10 9.91
C LEU A 74 -15.68 6.02 10.98
N THR A 75 -16.53 5.02 10.73
CA THR A 75 -16.55 3.79 11.53
C THR A 75 -15.32 2.94 11.23
N GLU A 76 -15.08 1.94 12.08
CA GLU A 76 -14.00 0.97 11.88
C GLU A 76 -14.08 0.34 10.49
N ASP A 77 -15.27 -0.01 9.98
CA ASP A 77 -15.45 -0.65 8.67
C ASP A 77 -15.19 0.29 7.49
N GLN A 78 -15.43 1.59 7.65
CA GLN A 78 -15.20 2.62 6.63
C GLN A 78 -13.74 3.09 6.54
N LEU A 79 -12.91 2.73 7.52
CA LEU A 79 -11.49 3.00 7.47
C LEU A 79 -10.84 2.19 6.33
N ILE A 80 -9.94 2.82 5.56
CA ILE A 80 -9.22 2.08 4.52
C ILE A 80 -8.47 0.89 5.14
N LYS A 81 -8.55 -0.25 4.46
CA LYS A 81 -7.86 -1.46 4.91
C LYS A 81 -6.39 -1.45 4.48
N ARG A 82 -6.08 -0.84 3.33
CA ARG A 82 -4.75 -0.86 2.73
C ARG A 82 -4.39 0.45 2.05
N VAL A 83 -3.10 0.73 2.03
CA VAL A 83 -2.45 1.81 1.30
C VAL A 83 -1.53 1.17 0.26
N PHE A 84 -1.80 1.41 -1.02
CA PHE A 84 -0.94 0.94 -2.10
C PHE A 84 0.11 1.99 -2.46
N VAL A 85 1.37 1.55 -2.56
CA VAL A 85 2.50 2.36 -3.01
C VAL A 85 3.00 1.78 -4.33
N PHE A 86 2.50 2.32 -5.44
CA PHE A 86 2.95 1.93 -6.78
C PHE A 86 4.23 2.67 -7.16
N SER A 87 5.32 1.94 -7.42
CA SER A 87 6.62 2.54 -7.79
C SER A 87 7.29 1.79 -8.93
N ASP A 88 8.06 2.52 -9.75
CA ASP A 88 8.98 1.98 -10.75
C ASP A 88 10.45 1.99 -10.29
N MET A 89 10.68 2.32 -9.00
CA MET A 89 11.99 2.41 -8.36
C MET A 89 12.29 1.16 -7.51
N GLU A 90 13.58 0.87 -7.35
CA GLU A 90 14.04 -0.10 -6.37
C GLU A 90 13.75 0.41 -4.96
N PHE A 91 13.13 -0.44 -4.14
CA PHE A 91 12.62 -0.17 -2.80
C PHE A 91 13.62 0.51 -1.85
N HIS A 92 14.93 0.31 -2.06
CA HIS A 92 16.01 0.83 -1.25
C HIS A 92 16.06 2.38 -1.19
N GLN A 93 15.48 3.11 -2.16
CA GLN A 93 15.51 4.58 -2.17
C GLN A 93 14.32 5.27 -1.48
N ALA A 94 13.22 4.54 -1.23
CA ALA A 94 12.00 5.12 -0.67
C ALA A 94 12.08 5.41 0.84
N TYR A 95 13.03 4.81 1.55
CA TYR A 95 13.14 4.80 3.02
C TYR A 95 14.30 5.65 3.56
N ALA A 96 14.93 6.50 2.73
CA ALA A 96 16.07 7.30 3.16
C ALA A 96 15.67 8.29 4.27
N ASN A 97 15.98 7.93 5.52
CA ASN A 97 15.69 8.70 6.70
C ASN A 97 16.61 9.94 6.78
N PRO A 98 16.09 11.15 7.05
CA PRO A 98 16.91 12.35 7.29
C PRO A 98 17.65 12.37 8.65
N TYR A 99 17.52 11.34 9.49
CA TYR A 99 18.24 11.24 10.77
C TYR A 99 19.52 10.37 10.65
N PRO A 100 20.74 10.96 10.72
CA PRO A 100 22.00 10.31 10.38
C PRO A 100 22.57 9.37 11.47
N HIS A 101 21.81 9.00 12.49
CA HIS A 101 22.33 8.29 13.66
C HIS A 101 21.68 6.93 13.97
N ARG A 102 21.18 6.21 12.97
CA ARG A 102 20.83 4.79 13.16
C ARG A 102 20.93 4.01 11.86
N HIS A 103 21.96 3.17 11.78
CA HIS A 103 22.11 2.14 10.76
C HIS A 103 20.92 1.19 10.84
N TYR A 104 20.04 1.20 9.83
CA TYR A 104 19.07 0.13 9.60
C TYR A 104 19.43 -0.56 8.28
N ALA A 105 19.59 -1.87 8.37
CA ALA A 105 20.10 -2.72 7.31
C ALA A 105 19.18 -2.71 6.07
N PRO A 106 19.75 -2.82 4.86
CA PRO A 106 19.03 -2.64 3.61
C PRO A 106 18.07 -3.79 3.24
N TYR A 107 18.08 -4.91 3.95
CA TYR A 107 17.05 -5.95 3.87
C TYR A 107 16.97 -6.64 5.25
N GLY A 108 15.77 -6.73 5.84
CA GLY A 108 15.54 -7.35 7.15
C GLY A 108 15.36 -6.38 8.34
N GLY A 109 15.27 -5.07 8.09
CA GLY A 109 15.06 -4.06 9.12
C GLY A 109 13.57 -3.84 9.45
N HIS A 110 13.25 -3.85 10.73
CA HIS A 110 11.98 -3.47 11.34
C HIS A 110 11.32 -2.23 10.69
N PHE A 111 10.14 -2.34 10.07
CA PHE A 111 9.29 -1.19 9.75
C PHE A 111 8.77 -0.62 11.06
N PRO A 112 9.19 0.58 11.48
CA PRO A 112 8.87 1.12 12.80
C PRO A 112 7.44 1.68 12.90
N ILE A 113 6.58 1.30 11.96
CA ILE A 113 5.19 1.74 11.84
C ILE A 113 4.27 0.78 12.59
N TYR A 114 4.54 -0.52 12.49
CA TYR A 114 3.79 -1.60 13.14
C TYR A 114 4.72 -2.26 14.17
N GLY A 115 4.25 -2.42 15.40
CA GLY A 115 5.09 -2.83 16.51
C GLY A 115 5.71 -4.22 16.30
N GLY A 116 7.03 -4.31 16.48
CA GLY A 116 7.72 -5.54 16.86
C GLY A 116 8.66 -5.26 18.04
N GLY A 117 8.82 -6.27 18.90
CA GLY A 117 9.22 -6.13 20.29
C GLY A 117 10.46 -5.28 20.59
N GLY A 118 10.39 -4.57 21.73
CA GLY A 118 11.56 -3.99 22.40
C GLY A 118 11.85 -2.54 22.01
N GLY A 119 10.99 -1.61 22.45
CA GLY A 119 11.36 -0.20 22.59
C GLY A 119 10.92 0.72 21.44
N GLY A 120 9.72 1.27 21.56
CA GLY A 120 9.44 2.65 21.11
C GLY A 120 8.86 2.87 19.71
N PHE A 121 8.40 1.85 18.97
CA PHE A 121 7.94 2.01 17.58
C PHE A 121 6.55 1.42 17.29
N GLY A 122 5.53 1.85 18.05
CA GLY A 122 4.10 1.58 17.81
C GLY A 122 3.29 2.88 17.64
N GLY A 123 3.85 3.82 16.86
CA GLY A 123 3.34 5.19 16.79
C GLY A 123 1.94 5.30 16.18
N SER A 124 1.71 4.64 15.04
CA SER A 124 0.43 4.68 14.34
C SER A 124 -0.64 3.89 15.10
N GLU A 125 -0.35 2.67 15.55
CA GLU A 125 -1.29 1.83 16.32
C GLU A 125 -1.83 2.56 17.56
N ARG A 126 -0.94 3.21 18.34
CA ARG A 126 -1.36 4.01 19.49
C ARG A 126 -2.24 5.19 19.08
N LYS A 127 -1.86 5.95 18.04
CA LYS A 127 -2.64 7.12 17.58
C LYS A 127 -4.03 6.72 17.09
N PHE A 128 -4.12 5.62 16.33
CA PHE A 128 -5.40 5.07 15.86
C PHE A 128 -6.25 4.59 17.05
N GLY A 129 -5.66 3.85 17.99
CA GLY A 129 -6.32 3.40 19.22
C GLY A 129 -6.86 4.55 20.08
N GLU A 130 -6.08 5.63 20.24
CA GLU A 130 -6.51 6.85 20.94
C GLU A 130 -7.70 7.56 20.28
N LYS A 131 -7.93 7.32 18.99
CA LYS A 131 -9.08 7.82 18.24
C LYS A 131 -10.22 6.81 18.12
N GLY A 132 -10.11 5.65 18.77
CA GLY A 132 -11.14 4.62 18.80
C GLY A 132 -11.05 3.59 17.68
N TYR A 133 -9.97 3.59 16.89
CA TYR A 133 -9.75 2.61 15.84
C TYR A 133 -8.94 1.42 16.35
N SER A 134 -9.38 0.20 16.06
CA SER A 134 -8.71 -1.03 16.50
C SER A 134 -7.66 -1.53 15.50
N ARG A 135 -7.76 -1.08 14.25
CA ARG A 135 -6.87 -1.44 13.15
C ARG A 135 -6.13 -0.24 12.57
N VAL A 136 -4.94 -0.51 12.07
CA VAL A 136 -4.17 0.42 11.24
C VAL A 136 -4.21 -0.13 9.81
N PRO A 137 -4.41 0.72 8.77
CA PRO A 137 -4.36 0.26 7.39
C PRO A 137 -3.02 -0.41 7.10
N GLU A 138 -2.96 -1.47 6.29
CA GLU A 138 -1.72 -2.13 5.87
C GLU A 138 -1.04 -1.36 4.73
N ILE A 139 0.28 -1.46 4.55
CA ILE A 139 0.97 -0.91 3.38
C ILE A 139 1.33 -2.03 2.41
N VAL A 140 0.95 -1.86 1.14
CA VAL A 140 1.36 -2.72 0.04
C VAL A 140 2.30 -1.93 -0.87
N PHE A 141 3.59 -2.25 -0.83
CA PHE A 141 4.54 -1.72 -1.80
C PHE A 141 4.51 -2.58 -3.05
N TRP A 142 4.25 -1.96 -4.20
CA TRP A 142 4.19 -2.65 -5.47
C TRP A 142 5.22 -2.08 -6.44
N ASN A 143 6.29 -2.84 -6.66
CA ASN A 143 7.30 -2.55 -7.67
C ASN A 143 6.82 -3.05 -9.05
N LEU A 144 6.66 -2.12 -9.98
CA LEU A 144 6.12 -2.37 -11.32
C LEU A 144 7.21 -2.49 -12.40
N ARG A 145 8.50 -2.45 -12.03
CA ARG A 145 9.60 -2.73 -12.96
C ARG A 145 9.59 -4.20 -13.38
N ASP A 146 9.95 -4.45 -14.64
CA ASP A 146 10.17 -5.79 -15.18
C ASP A 146 11.29 -6.48 -14.40
N SER A 147 10.90 -7.28 -13.43
CA SER A 147 11.76 -8.18 -12.68
C SER A 147 10.99 -9.49 -12.56
N SER A 148 11.72 -10.61 -12.57
CA SER A 148 11.17 -11.94 -12.30
C SER A 148 10.57 -11.95 -10.89
N ALA A 149 9.29 -11.59 -10.82
CA ALA A 149 8.63 -11.25 -9.58
C ALA A 149 8.33 -12.47 -8.73
N THR A 150 8.77 -12.42 -7.47
CA THR A 150 8.26 -13.30 -6.41
C THR A 150 7.53 -12.39 -5.43
N PRO A 151 6.27 -12.65 -5.06
CA PRO A 151 5.63 -11.93 -3.97
C PRO A 151 6.40 -12.27 -2.69
N VAL A 152 7.16 -11.30 -2.17
CA VAL A 152 7.83 -11.44 -0.87
C VAL A 152 7.01 -10.64 0.10
N VAL A 153 6.11 -11.33 0.79
CA VAL A 153 5.46 -10.74 1.95
C VAL A 153 6.56 -10.54 2.97
N GLY A 154 6.89 -9.28 3.26
CA GLY A 154 7.83 -8.97 4.31
C GLY A 154 7.33 -9.65 5.58
N THR A 155 8.21 -10.25 6.37
CA THR A 155 7.89 -11.00 7.59
C THR A 155 7.32 -10.13 8.72
N GLN A 156 6.78 -8.95 8.41
CA GLN A 156 6.34 -7.93 9.36
C GLN A 156 4.85 -7.68 9.17
N ASN A 157 4.10 -7.80 10.27
CA ASN A 157 2.66 -7.55 10.29
C ASN A 157 2.36 -6.15 9.74
N GLY A 158 1.40 -6.07 8.81
CA GLY A 158 0.95 -4.80 8.24
C GLY A 158 1.72 -4.30 7.01
N VAL A 159 2.74 -5.02 6.51
CA VAL A 159 3.46 -4.65 5.29
C VAL A 159 3.59 -5.82 4.30
N ALA A 160 3.20 -5.59 3.05
CA ALA A 160 3.39 -6.53 1.94
C ALA A 160 4.25 -5.91 0.84
N LEU A 161 5.15 -6.71 0.23
CA LEU A 161 5.90 -6.32 -0.96
C LEU A 161 5.47 -7.18 -2.15
N VAL A 162 5.13 -6.52 -3.24
CA VAL A 162 4.69 -7.11 -4.49
C VAL A 162 5.63 -6.64 -5.58
N SER A 163 6.05 -7.57 -6.44
CA SER A 163 6.83 -7.24 -7.63
C SER A 163 6.08 -7.72 -8.88
N GLY A 164 6.36 -7.12 -10.03
CA GLY A 164 5.86 -7.53 -11.34
C GLY A 164 4.48 -6.99 -11.68
N PHE A 165 4.16 -6.95 -12.98
CA PHE A 165 2.87 -6.52 -13.48
C PHE A 165 2.01 -7.74 -13.84
N SER A 166 0.91 -7.96 -13.11
CA SER A 166 -0.07 -9.00 -13.43
C SER A 166 -1.48 -8.51 -13.15
N LYS A 167 -2.35 -8.59 -14.16
CA LYS A 167 -3.78 -8.29 -14.03
C LYS A 167 -4.43 -9.12 -12.92
N ASN A 168 -4.00 -10.38 -12.78
CA ASN A 168 -4.55 -11.30 -11.79
C ASN A 168 -4.17 -10.90 -10.37
N LEU A 169 -2.97 -10.32 -10.15
CA LEU A 169 -2.59 -9.80 -8.84
C LEU A 169 -3.58 -8.72 -8.40
N LEU A 170 -3.90 -7.76 -9.28
CA LEU A 170 -4.80 -6.66 -8.93
C LEU A 170 -6.20 -7.19 -8.59
N THR A 171 -6.73 -8.12 -9.38
CA THR A 171 -8.01 -8.77 -9.09
C THR A 171 -7.98 -9.50 -7.74
N MET A 172 -6.92 -10.26 -7.42
CA MET A 172 -6.79 -10.90 -6.11
C MET A 172 -6.76 -9.91 -4.95
N PHE A 173 -6.11 -8.76 -5.12
CA PHE A 173 -6.09 -7.70 -4.11
C PHE A 173 -7.47 -7.06 -3.88
N MET A 174 -8.31 -7.00 -4.91
CA MET A 174 -9.65 -6.41 -4.87
C MET A 174 -10.71 -7.41 -4.37
N ASP A 175 -10.67 -8.67 -4.83
CA ASP A 175 -11.74 -9.65 -4.58
C ASP A 175 -11.50 -10.53 -3.34
N GLY A 176 -10.24 -10.80 -2.97
CA GLY A 176 -9.90 -11.88 -2.02
C GLY A 176 -9.92 -11.53 -0.53
N GLY A 177 -10.49 -10.39 -0.12
CA GLY A 177 -10.37 -9.90 1.26
C GLY A 177 -8.93 -9.51 1.67
N GLY A 178 -7.98 -9.67 0.75
CA GLY A 178 -6.55 -9.36 0.75
C GLY A 178 -5.76 -9.76 1.99
N ILE A 179 -5.92 -11.03 2.39
CA ILE A 179 -4.80 -11.69 3.05
C ILE A 179 -3.77 -11.98 1.96
N VAL A 180 -2.58 -11.44 2.13
CA VAL A 180 -1.46 -11.63 1.21
C VAL A 180 -0.38 -12.29 2.03
N ASN A 181 -0.57 -13.56 2.34
CA ASN A 181 0.56 -14.44 2.57
C ASN A 181 0.80 -15.22 1.25
N PRO A 182 2.03 -15.66 0.95
CA PRO A 182 2.31 -16.35 -0.30
C PRO A 182 1.51 -17.66 -0.48
N GLU A 183 1.12 -18.30 0.61
CA GLU A 183 0.33 -19.54 0.62
C GLU A 183 -1.12 -19.30 0.21
N ASP A 184 -1.74 -18.20 0.65
CA ASP A 184 -3.09 -17.78 0.29
C ASP A 184 -3.13 -17.32 -1.17
N VAL A 185 -2.08 -16.61 -1.61
CA VAL A 185 -1.93 -16.23 -3.03
C VAL A 185 -1.80 -17.47 -3.91
N MET A 186 -0.96 -18.43 -3.51
CA MET A 186 -0.85 -19.73 -4.19
C MET A 186 -2.19 -20.47 -4.16
N GLY A 187 -2.83 -20.54 -3.00
CA GLY A 187 -4.12 -21.18 -2.77
C GLY A 187 -5.21 -20.62 -3.67
N LEU A 188 -5.33 -19.29 -3.79
CA LEU A 188 -6.25 -18.62 -4.69
C LEU A 188 -5.92 -18.89 -6.16
N ALA A 189 -4.64 -18.86 -6.53
CA ALA A 189 -4.21 -19.12 -7.90
C ALA A 189 -4.54 -20.56 -8.36
N ILE A 190 -4.50 -21.53 -7.44
CA ILE A 190 -4.83 -22.93 -7.71
C ILE A 190 -6.26 -23.34 -7.32
N ALA A 191 -7.08 -22.41 -6.81
CA ALA A 191 -8.48 -22.69 -6.45
C ALA A 191 -9.42 -22.70 -7.67
N GLY A 192 -8.92 -22.35 -8.85
CA GLY A 192 -9.69 -22.35 -10.09
C GLY A 192 -10.27 -23.72 -10.45
N GLU A 193 -11.45 -23.72 -11.09
CA GLU A 193 -12.13 -24.93 -11.61
C GLU A 193 -11.19 -25.82 -12.45
N GLU A 194 -10.25 -25.21 -13.17
CA GLU A 194 -9.23 -25.88 -13.99
C GLU A 194 -8.28 -26.77 -13.20
N TYR A 195 -7.96 -26.43 -11.95
CA TYR A 195 -7.05 -27.19 -11.09
C TYR A 195 -7.76 -28.24 -10.24
N LYS A 196 -9.09 -28.18 -10.10
CA LYS A 196 -9.89 -29.20 -9.37
C LYS A 196 -9.77 -30.61 -9.96
N LYS A 197 -9.33 -30.73 -11.21
CA LYS A 197 -9.16 -32.01 -11.93
C LYS A 197 -7.76 -32.61 -11.76
N LEU A 198 -6.83 -31.91 -11.11
CA LEU A 198 -5.50 -32.43 -10.85
C LEU A 198 -5.57 -33.52 -9.79
N VAL A 199 -5.12 -34.70 -10.15
CA VAL A 199 -4.97 -35.84 -9.24
C VAL A 199 -3.49 -35.92 -8.90
N VAL A 200 -3.16 -35.75 -7.61
CA VAL A 200 -1.79 -35.97 -7.12
C VAL A 200 -1.62 -37.47 -6.96
N PHE A 201 -0.65 -38.03 -7.68
CA PHE A 201 -0.20 -39.41 -7.49
C PHE A 201 1.07 -39.37 -6.66
N ASP A 202 1.09 -40.17 -5.61
CA ASP A 202 2.19 -40.43 -4.69
C ASP A 202 3.16 -41.52 -5.20
#